data_AF-A0A973RGH6-F1
#
_entry.id   AF-A0A973RGH6-F1
#
_cell.length_a   1.000
_cell.length_b   1.000
_cell.length_c   1.000
_cell.angle_alpha   90.00
_cell.angle_beta   90.00
_cell.angle_gamma   90.00
#
_symmetry.space_group_name_H-M   'P 1'
#
loop_
_entity.id
_entity.type
_entity.pdbx_description
1 polymer ?
#
loop_
_entity_poly.entity_id
_entity_poly.type
_entity_poly.pdbx_seq_one_letter_code
_entity_poly.pdbx_strand_id
1 'polypeptide(L)'
;GGSLVIDRTEAMTVVDVNTGKFTGQGGNLEETVTRNNLEAAEEIVRQLRLRDIGGIIVIDFIDMVLESNRDLVLRRLLECLARDRTKHQVAEVTSLGLVQMTRKRVGQGLLEAFSTPCECCNGRGLIVSTEPVESKPEPRGTQGKMAIEKAVSDKVSAAKDSASRDTVTGALDDVPAEDDQASQTSGRGRRRSRRAKSAE
;
A
#
# COMPACT_ATOMS: atom_id res chain seq x y z
N GLY A 1 -23.21 -11.00 -8.73
CA GLY A 1 -24.47 -10.75 -9.46
C GLY A 1 -24.27 -9.82 -10.65
N GLY A 2 -23.46 -8.78 -10.49
CA GLY A 2 -22.92 -8.00 -11.59
C GLY A 2 -21.71 -8.65 -12.29
N SER A 3 -20.88 -7.82 -12.92
CA SER A 3 -19.79 -8.24 -13.81
C SER A 3 -18.57 -7.33 -13.66
N LEU A 4 -17.37 -7.90 -13.83
CA LEU A 4 -16.12 -7.13 -13.90
C LEU A 4 -15.71 -6.86 -15.34
N VAL A 5 -15.33 -5.63 -15.64
CA VAL A 5 -14.54 -5.26 -16.83
C VAL A 5 -13.08 -5.15 -16.40
N ILE A 6 -12.15 -5.68 -17.20
CA ILE A 6 -10.70 -5.71 -16.89
C ILE A 6 -9.93 -5.29 -18.14
N ASP A 7 -9.60 -4.01 -18.22
CA ASP A 7 -8.95 -3.42 -19.39
C ASP A 7 -7.46 -3.19 -19.12
N ARG A 8 -6.61 -3.69 -20.03
CA ARG A 8 -5.16 -3.46 -20.00
C ARG A 8 -4.82 -2.27 -20.89
N THR A 9 -4.15 -1.27 -20.31
CA THR A 9 -3.47 -0.20 -21.06
C THR A 9 -1.96 -0.47 -21.09
N GLU A 10 -1.20 0.38 -21.80
CA GLU A 10 0.26 0.34 -21.82
C GLU A 10 0.89 0.44 -20.42
N ALA A 11 0.36 1.32 -19.55
CA ALA A 11 0.97 1.66 -18.27
C ALA A 11 0.33 0.98 -17.04
N MET A 12 -0.95 0.62 -17.13
CA MET A 12 -1.73 0.09 -16.01
C MET A 12 -2.90 -0.81 -16.44
N THR A 13 -3.40 -1.64 -15.53
CA THR A 13 -4.70 -2.32 -15.70
C THR A 13 -5.78 -1.57 -14.93
N VAL A 14 -6.92 -1.31 -15.56
CA VAL A 14 -8.12 -0.77 -14.91
C VAL A 14 -9.13 -1.90 -14.72
N VAL A 15 -9.81 -1.91 -13.58
CA VAL A 15 -10.84 -2.91 -13.25
C VAL A 15 -12.09 -2.18 -12.78
N ASP A 16 -13.19 -2.36 -13.49
CA ASP A 16 -14.48 -1.71 -13.25
C ASP A 16 -15.55 -2.72 -12.79
N VAL A 17 -16.33 -2.35 -11.78
CA VAL A 17 -17.33 -3.19 -11.12
C VAL A 17 -18.74 -2.74 -11.52
N ASN A 18 -19.36 -3.46 -12.45
CA ASN A 18 -20.74 -3.17 -12.85
C ASN A 18 -21.76 -3.90 -11.98
N THR A 19 -22.90 -3.27 -11.71
CA THR A 19 -24.10 -3.98 -11.21
C THR A 19 -24.82 -4.67 -12.37
N GLY A 20 -25.33 -5.89 -12.11
CA GLY A 20 -26.24 -6.57 -13.04
C GLY A 20 -27.67 -6.03 -12.90
N LYS A 21 -28.61 -6.56 -13.68
CA LYS A 21 -30.06 -6.19 -13.65
C LYS A 21 -30.81 -6.55 -12.33
N PHE A 22 -30.07 -6.82 -11.26
CA PHE A 22 -30.55 -7.27 -9.95
C PHE A 22 -30.42 -6.18 -8.86
N THR A 23 -30.48 -4.89 -9.25
CA THR A 23 -30.40 -3.70 -8.38
C THR A 23 -31.63 -3.48 -7.47
N GLY A 24 -32.30 -4.56 -7.07
CA GLY A 24 -33.39 -4.55 -6.09
C GLY A 24 -34.79 -4.36 -6.68
N GLN A 25 -35.57 -5.45 -6.76
CA GLN A 25 -37.04 -5.34 -6.77
C GLN A 25 -37.51 -5.00 -5.35
N GLY A 26 -37.45 -3.72 -4.97
CA GLY A 26 -38.01 -3.20 -3.71
C GLY A 26 -37.15 -3.38 -2.44
N GLY A 27 -35.82 -3.36 -2.57
CA GLY A 27 -34.88 -3.48 -1.44
C GLY A 27 -33.87 -2.33 -1.36
N ASN A 28 -33.07 -2.28 -0.28
CA ASN A 28 -32.07 -1.23 -0.07
C ASN A 28 -30.92 -1.32 -1.10
N LEU A 29 -30.71 -0.24 -1.85
CA LEU A 29 -29.69 -0.16 -2.89
C LEU A 29 -28.27 -0.21 -2.30
N GLU A 30 -28.00 0.49 -1.20
CA GLU A 30 -26.68 0.58 -0.55
C GLU A 30 -26.18 -0.81 -0.10
N GLU A 31 -27.07 -1.65 0.43
CA GLU A 31 -26.75 -3.04 0.82
C GLU A 31 -26.43 -3.90 -0.42
N THR A 32 -27.20 -3.73 -1.50
CA THR A 32 -26.99 -4.46 -2.76
C THR A 32 -25.68 -4.07 -3.43
N VAL A 33 -25.34 -2.77 -3.41
CA VAL A 33 -24.05 -2.24 -3.88
C VAL A 33 -22.91 -2.78 -3.04
N THR A 34 -22.99 -2.67 -1.70
CA THR A 34 -21.95 -3.15 -0.78
C THR A 34 -21.69 -4.64 -0.96
N ARG A 35 -22.75 -5.48 -1.08
CA ARG A 35 -22.59 -6.91 -1.36
C ARG A 35 -21.93 -7.18 -2.73
N ASN A 36 -22.31 -6.45 -3.78
CA ASN A 36 -21.71 -6.62 -5.11
C ASN A 36 -20.24 -6.19 -5.13
N ASN A 37 -19.86 -5.15 -4.37
CA ASN A 37 -18.46 -4.72 -4.20
C ASN A 37 -17.65 -5.74 -3.36
N LEU A 38 -18.25 -6.39 -2.37
CA LEU A 38 -17.61 -7.50 -1.63
C LEU A 38 -17.40 -8.74 -2.52
N GLU A 39 -18.42 -9.16 -3.29
CA GLU A 39 -18.30 -10.22 -4.32
C GLU A 39 -17.18 -9.87 -5.33
N ALA A 40 -17.14 -8.61 -5.77
CA ALA A 40 -16.12 -8.11 -6.68
C ALA A 40 -14.70 -8.17 -6.08
N ALA A 41 -14.49 -7.73 -4.84
CA ALA A 41 -13.17 -7.74 -4.21
C ALA A 41 -12.55 -9.16 -4.18
N GLU A 42 -13.35 -10.21 -3.94
CA GLU A 42 -12.88 -11.59 -4.00
C GLU A 42 -12.52 -12.03 -5.43
N GLU A 43 -13.39 -11.74 -6.39
CA GLU A 43 -13.25 -12.13 -7.79
C GLU A 43 -12.12 -11.39 -8.50
N ILE A 44 -11.93 -10.10 -8.22
CA ILE A 44 -10.81 -9.29 -8.74
C ILE A 44 -9.49 -9.97 -8.38
N VAL A 45 -9.27 -10.27 -7.09
CA VAL A 45 -8.01 -10.89 -6.64
C VAL A 45 -7.88 -12.33 -7.16
N ARG A 46 -8.98 -13.04 -7.42
CA ARG A 46 -8.94 -14.31 -8.16
C ARG A 46 -8.45 -14.11 -9.62
N GLN A 47 -8.99 -13.13 -10.34
CA GLN A 47 -8.59 -12.81 -11.72
C GLN A 47 -7.15 -12.31 -11.83
N LEU A 48 -6.68 -11.47 -10.88
CA LEU A 48 -5.28 -11.01 -10.82
C LEU A 48 -4.30 -12.19 -10.76
N ARG A 49 -4.62 -13.21 -9.95
CA ARG A 49 -3.82 -14.44 -9.82
C ARG A 49 -3.92 -15.33 -11.06
N LEU A 50 -5.12 -15.55 -11.61
CA LEU A 50 -5.35 -16.46 -12.73
C LEU A 50 -4.80 -15.94 -14.08
N ARG A 51 -4.78 -14.62 -14.29
CA ARG A 51 -4.28 -13.99 -15.53
C ARG A 51 -2.82 -13.50 -15.43
N ASP A 52 -2.16 -13.70 -14.28
CA ASP A 52 -0.96 -13.01 -13.80
C ASP A 52 -0.91 -11.53 -14.20
N ILE A 53 -1.91 -10.76 -13.75
CA ILE A 53 -1.92 -9.30 -13.92
C ILE A 53 -0.92 -8.69 -12.94
N GLY A 54 -0.09 -7.77 -13.41
CA GLY A 54 0.92 -7.09 -12.60
C GLY A 54 1.35 -5.77 -13.23
N GLY A 55 2.03 -4.94 -12.45
CA GLY A 55 2.22 -3.51 -12.72
C GLY A 55 1.35 -2.67 -11.79
N ILE A 56 0.91 -1.51 -12.28
CA ILE A 56 -0.08 -0.65 -11.62
C ILE A 56 -1.48 -1.18 -11.94
N ILE A 57 -2.33 -1.28 -10.92
CA ILE A 57 -3.73 -1.69 -11.05
C ILE A 57 -4.59 -0.64 -10.36
N VAL A 58 -5.62 -0.17 -11.04
CA VAL A 58 -6.64 0.73 -10.50
C VAL A 58 -7.97 -0.02 -10.49
N ILE A 59 -8.67 0.01 -9.36
CA ILE A 59 -9.98 -0.61 -9.19
C ILE A 59 -11.01 0.48 -8.94
N ASP A 60 -12.02 0.51 -9.80
CA ASP A 60 -13.21 1.35 -9.67
C ASP A 60 -14.33 0.50 -9.06
N PHE A 61 -14.68 0.81 -7.80
CA PHE A 61 -15.79 0.16 -7.09
C PHE A 61 -17.01 1.06 -7.16
N ILE A 62 -18.20 0.47 -7.28
CA ILE A 62 -19.47 1.20 -7.33
C ILE A 62 -19.57 2.14 -6.11
N ASP A 63 -19.95 3.39 -6.35
CA ASP A 63 -20.14 4.42 -5.32
C ASP A 63 -20.93 3.89 -4.10
N MET A 64 -20.31 4.00 -2.92
CA MET A 64 -20.91 3.69 -1.63
C MET A 64 -21.03 4.99 -0.82
N VAL A 65 -22.21 5.27 -0.28
CA VAL A 65 -22.47 6.49 0.50
C VAL A 65 -21.80 6.41 1.87
N LEU A 66 -21.80 5.24 2.50
CA LEU A 66 -21.26 5.07 3.85
C LEU A 66 -19.76 4.70 3.81
N GLU A 67 -18.94 5.47 4.53
CA GLU A 67 -17.50 5.22 4.69
C GLU A 67 -17.22 3.82 5.28
N SER A 68 -18.07 3.35 6.21
CA SER A 68 -18.02 1.99 6.75
C SER A 68 -18.13 0.88 5.69
N ASN A 69 -18.85 1.12 4.59
CA ASN A 69 -19.00 0.16 3.52
C ASN A 69 -17.73 0.12 2.65
N ARG A 70 -17.09 1.27 2.44
CA ARG A 70 -15.77 1.40 1.79
C ARG A 70 -14.70 0.65 2.59
N ASP A 71 -14.69 0.83 3.91
CA ASP A 71 -13.81 0.11 4.85
C ASP A 71 -13.99 -1.41 4.80
N LEU A 72 -15.23 -1.90 4.74
CA LEU A 72 -15.53 -3.33 4.62
C LEU A 72 -15.02 -3.92 3.31
N VAL A 73 -15.22 -3.21 2.18
CA VAL A 73 -14.73 -3.63 0.86
C VAL A 73 -13.19 -3.62 0.82
N LEU A 74 -12.54 -2.58 1.36
CA LEU A 74 -11.08 -2.49 1.42
C LEU A 74 -10.47 -3.59 2.30
N ARG A 75 -11.08 -3.87 3.47
CA ARG A 75 -10.67 -5.01 4.31
C ARG A 75 -10.83 -6.33 3.57
N ARG A 76 -11.94 -6.56 2.87
CA ARG A 76 -12.15 -7.79 2.10
C ARG A 76 -11.12 -7.95 0.98
N LEU A 77 -10.80 -6.88 0.27
CA LEU A 77 -9.74 -6.88 -0.75
C LEU A 77 -8.39 -7.29 -0.15
N LEU A 78 -8.03 -6.75 1.02
CA LEU A 78 -6.80 -7.08 1.74
C LEU A 78 -6.78 -8.54 2.26
N GLU A 79 -7.88 -9.06 2.80
CA GLU A 79 -8.02 -10.48 3.19
C GLU A 79 -7.80 -11.44 2.00
N CYS A 80 -8.31 -11.07 0.82
CA CYS A 80 -8.17 -11.87 -0.40
C CYS A 80 -6.75 -11.79 -0.97
N LEU A 81 -6.10 -10.62 -0.87
CA LEU A 81 -4.71 -10.37 -1.27
C LEU A 81 -3.70 -11.05 -0.35
N ALA A 82 -3.98 -11.19 0.94
CA ALA A 82 -3.13 -11.94 1.90
C ALA A 82 -2.92 -13.43 1.50
N ARG A 83 -3.74 -13.95 0.58
CA ARG A 83 -3.58 -15.30 -0.02
C ARG A 83 -2.85 -15.31 -1.36
N ASP A 84 -2.39 -14.18 -1.87
CA ASP A 84 -1.53 -14.11 -3.05
C ASP A 84 -0.05 -14.25 -2.66
N ARG A 85 0.66 -15.17 -3.31
CA ARG A 85 2.10 -15.40 -3.13
C ARG A 85 2.95 -14.33 -3.82
N THR A 86 2.35 -13.55 -4.72
CA THR A 86 3.01 -12.45 -5.43
C THR A 86 3.04 -11.19 -4.57
N LYS A 87 4.21 -10.57 -4.42
CA LYS A 87 4.37 -9.29 -3.71
C LYS A 87 3.43 -8.23 -4.31
N HIS A 88 2.65 -7.60 -3.46
CA HIS A 88 1.69 -6.55 -3.80
C HIS A 88 1.72 -5.46 -2.73
N GLN A 89 1.25 -4.26 -3.08
CA GLN A 89 1.05 -3.15 -2.16
C GLN A 89 -0.27 -2.46 -2.55
N VAL A 90 -1.19 -2.31 -1.62
CA VAL A 90 -2.40 -1.50 -1.80
C VAL A 90 -2.07 -0.10 -1.26
N ALA A 91 -2.38 0.93 -2.04
CA ALA A 91 -2.26 2.32 -1.63
C ALA A 91 -3.60 2.84 -1.08
N GLU A 92 -3.63 4.07 -0.60
CA GLU A 92 -4.85 4.70 -0.09
C GLU A 92 -5.92 4.85 -1.18
N VAL A 93 -7.18 4.89 -0.74
CA VAL A 93 -8.32 5.19 -1.62
C VAL A 93 -8.21 6.65 -2.07
N THR A 94 -8.35 6.91 -3.37
CA THR A 94 -8.30 8.28 -3.89
C THR A 94 -9.53 9.09 -3.45
N SER A 95 -9.44 10.42 -3.54
CA SER A 95 -10.59 11.32 -3.43
C SER A 95 -11.67 11.09 -4.50
N LEU A 96 -11.39 10.28 -5.53
CA LEU A 96 -12.32 9.85 -6.57
C LEU A 96 -12.91 8.45 -6.30
N GLY A 97 -12.73 7.87 -5.11
CA GLY A 97 -13.24 6.53 -4.76
C GLY A 97 -12.40 5.35 -5.28
N LEU A 98 -11.56 5.58 -6.30
CA LEU A 98 -10.69 4.56 -6.90
C LEU A 98 -9.67 4.00 -5.89
N VAL A 99 -9.54 2.67 -5.85
CA VAL A 99 -8.50 1.97 -5.07
C VAL A 99 -7.30 1.70 -5.97
N GLN A 100 -6.12 2.19 -5.58
CA GLN A 100 -4.88 1.93 -6.31
C GLN A 100 -4.08 0.81 -5.64
N MET A 101 -3.47 -0.06 -6.45
CA MET A 101 -2.50 -1.04 -5.96
C MET A 101 -1.39 -1.31 -6.99
N THR A 102 -0.27 -1.87 -6.51
CA THR A 102 0.73 -2.49 -7.37
C THR A 102 0.82 -3.99 -7.07
N ARG A 103 1.08 -4.78 -8.12
CA ARG A 103 1.34 -6.22 -8.00
C ARG A 103 2.58 -6.56 -8.82
N LYS A 104 3.59 -7.18 -8.21
CA LYS A 104 4.84 -7.53 -8.89
C LYS A 104 4.54 -8.49 -10.03
N ARG A 105 4.87 -8.10 -11.26
CA ARG A 105 4.77 -8.96 -12.44
C ARG A 105 5.76 -10.15 -12.33
N VAL A 106 5.27 -11.38 -12.53
CA VAL A 106 6.09 -12.60 -12.41
C VAL A 106 6.44 -13.15 -13.79
N GLY A 107 5.46 -13.23 -14.70
CA GLY A 107 5.66 -13.54 -16.13
C GLY A 107 5.01 -12.52 -17.07
N GLN A 108 4.89 -12.87 -18.35
CA GLN A 108 4.05 -12.12 -19.30
C GLN A 108 2.55 -12.31 -19.01
N GLY A 109 2.19 -13.41 -18.35
CA GLY A 109 0.80 -13.68 -17.96
C GLY A 109 -0.07 -14.11 -19.13
N LEU A 110 -1.29 -14.55 -18.81
CA LEU A 110 -2.06 -15.41 -19.70
C LEU A 110 -2.37 -14.78 -21.06
N LEU A 111 -2.75 -13.49 -21.07
CA LEU A 111 -3.18 -12.83 -22.29
C LEU A 111 -2.04 -12.63 -23.30
N GLU A 112 -0.84 -12.25 -22.85
CA GLU A 112 0.33 -12.07 -23.73
C GLU A 112 0.95 -13.38 -24.17
N ALA A 113 0.83 -14.44 -23.36
CA ALA A 113 1.29 -15.77 -23.74
C ALA A 113 0.39 -16.44 -24.81
N PHE A 114 -0.87 -16.00 -24.95
CA PHE A 114 -1.87 -16.60 -25.84
C PHE A 114 -2.52 -15.59 -26.81
N SER A 115 -1.88 -14.45 -27.12
CA SER A 115 -2.40 -13.53 -28.15
C SER A 115 -1.33 -12.72 -28.86
N THR A 116 -1.66 -12.26 -30.07
CA THR A 116 -0.88 -11.31 -30.87
C THR A 116 -1.58 -9.96 -30.97
N PRO A 117 -0.84 -8.84 -31.15
CA PRO A 117 -1.45 -7.55 -31.48
C PRO A 117 -2.20 -7.63 -32.81
N CYS A 118 -3.45 -7.15 -32.84
CA CYS A 118 -4.24 -7.15 -34.06
C CYS A 118 -3.73 -6.09 -35.04
N GLU A 119 -3.25 -6.56 -36.19
CA GLU A 119 -2.69 -5.72 -37.27
C GLU A 119 -3.73 -4.70 -37.78
N CYS A 120 -4.97 -5.14 -38.02
CA CYS A 120 -6.06 -4.33 -38.58
C CYS A 120 -6.40 -3.07 -37.76
N CYS A 121 -6.13 -3.08 -36.46
CA CYS A 121 -6.33 -1.91 -35.58
C CYS A 121 -5.02 -1.39 -34.96
N ASN A 122 -3.88 -1.88 -35.43
CA ASN A 122 -2.52 -1.54 -35.00
C ASN A 122 -2.30 -1.71 -33.49
N GLY A 123 -2.66 -2.88 -32.96
CA GLY A 123 -2.44 -3.27 -31.55
C GLY A 123 -3.49 -2.79 -30.55
N ARG A 124 -4.52 -2.03 -30.97
CA ARG A 124 -5.66 -1.62 -30.10
C ARG A 124 -6.57 -2.79 -29.67
N GLY A 125 -6.36 -3.97 -30.24
CA GLY A 125 -7.05 -5.21 -29.91
C GLY A 125 -6.10 -6.39 -30.11
N LEU A 126 -6.52 -7.57 -29.67
CA LEU A 126 -5.68 -8.77 -29.61
C LEU A 126 -6.35 -9.94 -30.34
N ILE A 127 -5.58 -10.72 -31.07
CA ILE A 127 -6.00 -11.97 -31.70
C ILE A 127 -5.59 -13.11 -30.76
N VAL A 128 -6.56 -13.81 -30.18
CA VAL A 128 -6.32 -14.87 -29.18
C VAL A 128 -6.13 -16.22 -29.86
N SER A 129 -5.07 -16.92 -29.48
CA SER A 129 -4.69 -18.26 -29.94
C SER A 129 -5.03 -19.32 -28.90
N THR A 130 -5.32 -20.55 -29.34
CA THR A 130 -5.51 -21.71 -28.45
C THR A 130 -4.19 -22.29 -27.93
N GLU A 131 -3.11 -22.07 -28.66
CA GLU A 131 -1.74 -22.49 -28.30
C GLU A 131 -0.89 -21.27 -27.88
N PRO A 132 0.15 -21.46 -27.04
CA PRO A 132 1.02 -20.37 -26.65
C PRO A 132 1.77 -19.78 -27.85
N VAL A 133 1.85 -18.45 -27.92
CA VAL A 133 2.55 -17.74 -29.00
C VAL A 133 4.00 -17.46 -28.58
N GLU A 134 4.95 -17.65 -29.49
CA GLU A 134 6.36 -17.27 -29.30
C GLU A 134 6.52 -15.73 -29.23
N SER A 135 6.28 -15.19 -28.05
CA SER A 135 6.48 -13.76 -27.77
C SER A 135 7.97 -13.43 -27.59
N LYS A 136 8.44 -12.43 -28.34
CA LYS A 136 9.78 -11.87 -28.14
C LYS A 136 9.88 -11.24 -26.75
N PRO A 137 11.03 -11.33 -26.07
CA PRO A 137 11.18 -10.81 -24.71
C PRO A 137 11.25 -9.28 -24.71
N GLU A 138 10.11 -8.63 -24.44
CA GLU A 138 10.02 -7.20 -24.18
C GLU A 138 10.95 -6.77 -23.01
N PRO A 139 11.66 -5.63 -23.12
CA PRO A 139 12.57 -5.16 -22.08
C PRO A 139 11.81 -4.82 -20.79
N ARG A 140 12.27 -5.39 -19.66
CA ARG A 140 11.60 -5.28 -18.35
C ARG A 140 11.70 -3.88 -17.72
N GLY A 141 10.90 -2.93 -18.21
CA GLY A 141 10.91 -1.51 -17.84
C GLY A 141 10.70 -1.16 -16.36
N THR A 142 10.39 -2.13 -15.49
CA THR A 142 10.25 -1.92 -14.04
C THR A 142 11.52 -2.08 -13.22
N GLN A 143 12.63 -2.59 -13.79
CA GLN A 143 13.88 -2.76 -13.04
C GLN A 143 14.56 -1.44 -12.64
N GLY A 144 14.35 -0.36 -13.39
CA GLY A 144 14.96 0.95 -13.12
C GLY A 144 14.57 1.56 -11.77
N LYS A 145 13.30 1.42 -11.33
CA LYS A 145 12.84 2.01 -10.06
C LYS A 145 13.51 1.35 -8.85
N MET A 146 13.57 0.01 -8.81
CA MET A 146 14.29 -0.74 -7.76
C MET A 146 15.78 -0.37 -7.69
N ALA A 147 16.42 -0.10 -8.83
CA ALA A 147 17.82 0.32 -8.88
C ALA A 147 18.02 1.75 -8.32
N ILE A 148 17.09 2.67 -8.61
CA ILE A 148 17.10 4.03 -8.08
C ILE A 148 16.82 4.03 -6.58
N GLU A 149 15.79 3.32 -6.10
CA GLU A 149 15.48 3.20 -4.67
C GLU A 149 16.66 2.64 -3.87
N LYS A 150 17.30 1.58 -4.39
CA LYS A 150 18.51 1.04 -3.77
C LYS A 150 19.67 2.04 -3.79
N ALA A 151 19.96 2.67 -4.93
CA ALA A 151 21.05 3.65 -5.03
C ALA A 151 20.83 4.92 -4.19
N VAL A 152 19.57 5.29 -3.91
CA VAL A 152 19.22 6.35 -2.96
C VAL A 152 19.44 5.87 -1.52
N SER A 153 18.94 4.67 -1.17
CA SER A 153 19.15 4.07 0.16
C SER A 153 20.63 3.91 0.50
N ASP A 154 21.43 3.35 -0.42
CA ASP A 154 22.87 3.09 -0.25
C ASP A 154 23.68 4.41 -0.15
N LYS A 155 23.18 5.52 -0.73
CA LYS A 155 23.77 6.86 -0.54
C LYS A 155 23.36 7.51 0.79
N VAL A 156 22.12 7.31 1.23
CA VAL A 156 21.60 7.87 2.49
C VAL A 156 22.21 7.17 3.73
N SER A 157 22.58 5.89 3.64
CA SER A 157 23.40 5.24 4.67
C SER A 157 24.83 5.75 4.67
N ALA A 158 25.51 5.76 3.51
CA ALA A 158 26.89 6.24 3.39
C ALA A 158 27.10 7.69 3.87
N ALA A 159 26.09 8.56 3.69
CA ALA A 159 26.11 9.94 4.17
C ALA A 159 25.90 10.09 5.69
N LYS A 160 25.46 9.04 6.41
CA LYS A 160 25.35 9.04 7.88
C LYS A 160 26.62 8.53 8.56
N ASP A 161 27.25 7.51 8.02
CA ASP A 161 28.48 6.93 8.60
C ASP A 161 29.67 7.91 8.55
N SER A 162 29.69 8.84 7.60
CA SER A 162 30.72 9.88 7.45
C SER A 162 30.58 11.07 8.42
N ALA A 163 29.48 11.18 9.18
CA ALA A 163 29.24 12.30 10.10
C ALA A 163 29.57 11.99 11.58
N SER A 164 30.25 10.87 11.85
CA SER A 164 30.34 10.26 13.19
C SER A 164 31.76 10.14 13.77
N ARG A 165 32.80 10.63 13.07
CA ARG A 165 34.20 10.57 13.54
C ARG A 165 35.00 11.83 13.22
N ASP A 166 35.91 12.11 14.16
CA ASP A 166 36.98 13.11 14.17
C ASP A 166 36.52 14.59 14.19
N THR A 167 37.07 15.50 15.02
CA THR A 167 38.21 15.39 15.97
C THR A 167 37.98 16.23 17.25
N VAL A 168 38.86 16.10 18.26
CA VAL A 168 38.78 16.75 19.58
C VAL A 168 40.05 17.59 19.85
N THR A 169 39.95 18.55 20.79
CA THR A 169 40.97 19.51 21.33
C THR A 169 41.12 20.83 20.53
N GLY A 170 41.36 22.00 21.15
CA GLY A 170 41.24 22.35 22.59
C GLY A 170 42.26 23.37 23.12
N ALA A 171 41.80 24.52 23.66
CA ALA A 171 42.49 25.51 24.52
C ALA A 171 41.50 26.70 24.76
N LEU A 172 41.43 27.48 25.86
CA LEU A 172 41.99 27.53 27.24
C LEU A 172 41.02 28.48 28.05
N ASP A 173 41.11 28.84 29.34
CA ASP A 173 42.05 28.70 30.49
C ASP A 173 41.33 28.07 31.73
N ASP A 174 41.97 27.68 32.84
CA ASP A 174 42.18 28.38 34.16
C ASP A 174 40.98 29.23 34.71
N VAL A 175 40.68 29.36 36.02
CA VAL A 175 41.46 29.38 37.30
C VAL A 175 40.73 28.55 38.42
N PRO A 176 41.39 27.98 39.45
CA PRO A 176 40.80 26.97 40.37
C PRO A 176 40.21 27.49 41.72
N ALA A 177 39.95 26.58 42.67
CA ALA A 177 39.04 26.72 43.83
C ALA A 177 39.71 26.69 45.23
N GLU A 178 38.97 27.16 46.26
CA GLU A 178 39.23 27.00 47.71
C GLU A 178 37.92 26.74 48.50
N ASP A 179 38.04 26.37 49.78
CA ASP A 179 36.96 26.00 50.73
C ASP A 179 36.26 27.20 51.43
N ASP A 180 35.11 26.96 52.11
CA ASP A 180 35.01 26.97 53.60
C ASP A 180 33.61 27.32 54.21
N GLN A 181 33.39 26.79 55.43
CA GLN A 181 32.46 27.10 56.55
C GLN A 181 31.16 27.94 56.42
N ALA A 182 30.04 27.23 56.65
CA ALA A 182 29.14 27.31 57.83
C ALA A 182 28.21 28.53 58.16
N SER A 183 27.02 28.18 58.67
CA SER A 183 26.11 28.98 59.54
C SER A 183 25.29 30.11 58.84
N GLN A 184 24.15 30.64 59.34
CA GLN A 184 23.18 30.17 60.36
C GLN A 184 21.84 30.98 60.27
N THR A 185 20.70 30.34 60.60
CA THR A 185 19.36 30.96 60.89
C THR A 185 18.58 31.57 59.70
N SER A 186 17.25 31.78 59.73
CA SER A 186 16.19 31.44 60.72
C SER A 186 14.87 31.10 60.01
N GLY A 187 13.94 30.37 60.66
CA GLY A 187 12.58 30.16 60.10
C GLY A 187 11.79 28.98 60.68
N ARG A 188 10.81 29.24 61.55
CA ARG A 188 9.81 28.27 62.06
C ARG A 188 9.12 27.57 60.87
N GLY A 189 8.96 26.25 60.81
CA GLY A 189 8.13 25.42 61.71
C GLY A 189 6.72 25.23 61.11
N ARG A 190 6.03 24.08 61.18
CA ARG A 190 6.15 22.94 62.10
C ARG A 190 5.53 21.67 61.49
N ARG A 191 6.20 20.51 61.65
CA ARG A 191 5.66 19.15 61.95
C ARG A 191 4.13 19.09 62.17
N ARG A 192 3.33 18.08 61.75
CA ARG A 192 3.44 16.60 61.58
C ARG A 192 2.00 16.11 61.19
N SER A 193 1.61 14.86 60.84
CA SER A 193 2.26 13.63 60.31
C SER A 193 1.26 12.46 60.27
N ARG A 194 1.52 11.43 59.43
CA ARG A 194 0.93 10.06 59.49
C ARG A 194 -0.59 10.01 59.15
N ARG A 195 -1.22 8.87 58.85
CA ARG A 195 -0.75 7.46 58.80
C ARG A 195 -1.46 6.70 57.66
N ALA A 196 -0.90 5.56 57.25
CA ALA A 196 -1.53 4.61 56.33
C ALA A 196 -2.52 3.65 57.02
N LYS A 197 -3.16 2.79 56.20
CA LYS A 197 -4.15 1.71 56.46
C LYS A 197 -5.63 2.13 56.38
N SER A 198 -6.57 1.27 55.98
CA SER A 198 -6.55 0.03 55.15
C SER A 198 -8.00 -0.44 54.97
N ALA A 199 -8.31 -1.12 53.85
CA ALA A 199 -9.38 -2.10 53.64
C ALA A 199 -10.77 -1.86 54.25
N GLU A 200 -11.79 -1.74 53.39
CA GLU A 200 -12.62 -2.90 53.00
C GLU A 200 -12.73 -2.94 51.47
#